data_AF-A0A3M1L2R7-F1
#
_entry.id   AF-A0A3M1L2R7-F1
#
_cell.length_a   1.000
_cell.length_b   1.000
_cell.length_c   1.000
_cell.angle_alpha   90.00
_cell.angle_beta   90.00
_cell.angle_gamma   90.00
#
_symmetry.space_group_name_H-M   'P 1'
#
loop_
_entity.id
_entity.type
_entity.pdbx_description
1 polymer ?
#
loop_
_entity_poly.entity_id
_entity_poly.type
_entity_poly.pdbx_seq_one_letter_code
_entity_poly.pdbx_strand_id
1 'polypeptide(L)'
;MRQKTLKRLATIAAVSAALILTFSHRSIQAEQRNSVAHPTKSYQLAFYNRHRYSYRVAGALHFAHSKLHDVLLLTPFKDHAKEDSKLYEQILKFYNKPPKVEPSMELYAPYTAQATWRLFQTIDSVHLLHEMTEDIMSDADIPWHEKEAKLKEAYEYYRKTYKDIVLSPAPLDVTMRRAAVMMKPYFSLTRNYYPKNNNFFYAAHWWHPGVYESMMIGGNDAEQDQMMTQMEEVFKSEVIPSPPQRMLLSREGSPRYSRLSPETANVFDNLHMLHGITYDIFAYDGWTIEQKRAELYRVLDAMSYKPGDEKLVRKFTTPRPNYNPLNYDRWTKNSDGAMTTMMLEMLDEMMPIMMANHGKMNHQDMNPDMNHDNMNMNQVHQQLKQQLKLKLTPGIQEGEIPGSFMDAMRKIMPNMSPHGGMEAGKINPQMVEAMLQGWQDKYGNLPDIEPISMKNEPSAREILSQTP
;
A
#
# COMPACT_ATOMS: atom_id res chain seq x y z
N MET A 1 -38.13 -59.16 6.32
CA MET A 1 -37.71 -57.98 7.13
C MET A 1 -36.20 -57.75 7.17
N ARG A 2 -35.34 -58.76 7.40
CA ARG A 2 -33.87 -58.60 7.51
C ARG A 2 -33.16 -57.86 6.36
N GLN A 3 -33.60 -58.05 5.12
CA GLN A 3 -32.91 -57.48 3.94
C GLN A 3 -33.12 -55.97 3.76
N LYS A 4 -34.27 -55.43 4.22
CA LYS A 4 -34.54 -53.98 4.21
C LYS A 4 -33.74 -53.24 5.30
N THR A 5 -33.48 -53.90 6.42
CA THR A 5 -32.70 -53.34 7.54
C THR A 5 -31.21 -53.24 7.18
N LEU A 6 -30.66 -54.25 6.49
CA LEU A 6 -29.26 -54.23 6.01
C LEU A 6 -29.02 -53.15 4.96
N LYS A 7 -29.95 -52.91 4.03
CA LYS A 7 -29.83 -51.82 3.05
C LYS A 7 -29.86 -50.44 3.71
N ARG A 8 -30.73 -50.21 4.70
CA ARG A 8 -30.78 -48.93 5.44
C ARG A 8 -29.51 -48.67 6.26
N LEU A 9 -28.93 -49.69 6.89
CA LEU A 9 -27.66 -49.55 7.61
C LEU A 9 -26.48 -49.25 6.67
N ALA A 10 -26.44 -49.88 5.49
CA ALA A 10 -25.42 -49.59 4.48
C ALA A 10 -25.54 -48.17 3.91
N THR A 11 -26.76 -47.66 3.68
CA THR A 11 -26.97 -46.28 3.21
C THR A 11 -26.62 -45.24 4.27
N ILE A 12 -26.94 -45.49 5.55
CA ILE A 12 -26.56 -44.59 6.64
C ILE A 12 -25.02 -44.57 6.81
N ALA A 13 -24.37 -45.73 6.76
CA ALA A 13 -22.90 -45.80 6.83
C ALA A 13 -22.22 -45.09 5.65
N ALA A 14 -22.77 -45.19 4.43
CA ALA A 14 -22.24 -44.51 3.25
C ALA A 14 -22.43 -42.97 3.31
N VAL A 15 -23.56 -42.50 3.84
CA VAL A 15 -23.81 -41.06 4.04
C VAL A 15 -22.93 -40.49 5.15
N SER A 16 -22.71 -41.25 6.24
CA SER A 16 -21.79 -40.85 7.31
C SER A 16 -20.33 -40.85 6.84
N ALA A 17 -19.89 -41.81 6.02
CA ALA A 17 -18.56 -41.81 5.43
C ALA A 17 -18.36 -40.66 4.41
N ALA A 18 -19.38 -40.32 3.62
CA ALA A 18 -19.35 -39.17 2.72
C ALA A 18 -19.32 -37.83 3.47
N LEU A 19 -20.01 -37.72 4.62
CA LEU A 19 -19.93 -36.54 5.50
C LEU A 19 -18.58 -36.42 6.20
N ILE A 20 -17.96 -37.52 6.61
CA ILE A 20 -16.61 -37.50 7.23
C ILE A 20 -15.54 -37.16 6.16
N LEU A 21 -15.75 -37.54 4.90
CA LEU A 21 -14.86 -37.17 3.79
C LEU A 21 -15.04 -35.73 3.28
N THR A 22 -16.19 -35.07 3.49
CA THR A 22 -16.34 -33.64 3.18
C THR A 22 -15.86 -32.70 4.29
N PHE A 23 -15.69 -33.21 5.52
CA PHE A 23 -14.94 -32.54 6.59
C PHE A 23 -13.43 -32.82 6.53
N SER A 24 -12.96 -33.52 5.50
CA SER A 24 -11.53 -33.77 5.30
C SER A 24 -10.80 -32.47 4.97
N HIS A 25 -10.10 -31.99 5.98
CA HIS A 25 -8.88 -31.21 5.87
C HIS A 25 -9.00 -29.92 5.04
N ARG A 26 -9.54 -28.86 5.67
CA ARG A 26 -8.70 -27.65 5.73
C ARG A 26 -7.47 -28.06 6.55
N SER A 27 -6.48 -28.65 5.89
CA SER A 27 -5.15 -28.77 6.45
C SER A 27 -4.82 -27.37 6.96
N ILE A 28 -4.67 -27.24 8.27
CA ILE A 28 -3.99 -26.09 8.86
C ILE A 28 -2.61 -26.17 8.22
N GLN A 29 -2.44 -25.45 7.12
CA GLN A 29 -1.17 -25.42 6.43
C GLN A 29 -0.24 -24.69 7.40
N ALA A 30 0.65 -25.45 8.02
CA ALA A 30 1.60 -24.89 8.96
C ALA A 30 2.41 -23.84 8.20
N GLU A 31 2.27 -22.58 8.57
CA GLU A 31 3.05 -21.49 8.00
C GLU A 31 4.49 -21.66 8.46
N GLN A 32 5.45 -21.63 7.53
CA GLN A 32 6.86 -21.70 7.89
C GLN A 32 7.26 -20.38 8.58
N ARG A 33 7.59 -20.44 9.87
CA ARG A 33 7.91 -19.25 10.70
C ARG A 33 9.38 -19.07 11.06
N ASN A 34 10.25 -19.96 10.61
CA ASN A 34 11.68 -19.97 10.96
C ASN A 34 12.59 -19.57 9.78
N SER A 35 12.09 -18.79 8.81
CA SER A 35 12.91 -18.31 7.71
C SER A 35 13.78 -17.13 8.15
N VAL A 36 15.10 -17.27 8.02
CA VAL A 36 16.06 -16.16 8.12
C VAL A 36 16.64 -15.95 6.73
N ALA A 37 16.54 -14.75 6.17
CA ALA A 37 16.99 -14.49 4.81
C ALA A 37 17.63 -13.09 4.65
N HIS A 38 18.47 -12.67 5.58
CA HIS A 38 19.37 -11.53 5.33
C HIS A 38 20.57 -11.99 4.50
N PRO A 39 20.77 -11.47 3.29
CA PRO A 39 21.95 -11.81 2.51
C PRO A 39 23.19 -11.17 3.14
N THR A 40 24.24 -11.95 3.37
CA THR A 40 25.57 -11.40 3.69
C THR A 40 26.22 -10.89 2.42
N LYS A 41 26.36 -9.57 2.29
CA LYS A 41 26.91 -8.87 1.12
C LYS A 41 27.96 -7.86 1.55
N SER A 42 28.86 -7.46 0.65
CA SER A 42 29.95 -6.52 0.97
C SER A 42 29.46 -5.13 1.36
N TYR A 43 28.33 -4.68 0.80
CA TYR A 43 27.71 -3.38 1.08
C TYR A 43 26.88 -3.35 2.37
N GLN A 44 26.72 -4.48 3.06
CA GLN A 44 25.84 -4.58 4.21
C GLN A 44 26.24 -3.58 5.30
N LEU A 45 25.26 -2.83 5.82
CA LEU A 45 25.42 -1.75 6.81
C LEU A 45 26.09 -0.47 6.30
N ALA A 46 26.29 -0.30 4.98
CA ALA A 46 26.83 0.94 4.44
C ALA A 46 25.94 2.16 4.81
N PHE A 47 24.62 2.02 4.79
CA PHE A 47 23.70 3.08 5.22
C PHE A 47 23.80 3.37 6.71
N TYR A 48 23.89 2.31 7.54
CA TYR A 48 24.11 2.45 8.99
C TYR A 48 25.43 3.17 9.31
N ASN A 49 26.50 2.84 8.58
CA ASN A 49 27.83 3.38 8.80
C ASN A 49 27.98 4.82 8.30
N ARG A 50 27.47 5.13 7.11
CA ARG A 50 27.60 6.44 6.47
C ARG A 50 26.53 7.44 6.93
N HIS A 51 25.27 7.01 6.96
CA HIS A 51 24.09 7.85 7.24
C HIS A 51 23.35 7.40 8.50
N ARG A 52 24.11 7.23 9.60
CA ARG A 52 23.62 6.63 10.85
C ARG A 52 22.35 7.26 11.42
N TYR A 53 22.18 8.57 11.28
CA TYR A 53 20.96 9.22 11.77
C TYR A 53 19.74 8.77 10.96
N SER A 54 19.81 8.82 9.63
CA SER A 54 18.78 8.36 8.70
C SER A 54 18.41 6.89 8.91
N TYR A 55 19.39 6.01 9.08
CA TYR A 55 19.14 4.61 9.45
C TYR A 55 18.28 4.46 10.71
N ARG A 56 18.53 5.29 11.73
CA ARG A 56 17.74 5.24 12.97
C ARG A 56 16.34 5.82 12.76
N VAL A 57 16.20 6.85 11.94
CA VAL A 57 14.90 7.39 11.53
C VAL A 57 14.08 6.29 10.86
N ALA A 58 14.62 5.54 9.90
CA ALA A 58 13.95 4.39 9.27
C ALA A 58 13.39 3.42 10.33
N GLY A 59 14.21 2.98 11.29
CA GLY A 59 13.77 2.10 12.37
C GLY A 59 12.64 2.68 13.25
N ALA A 60 12.55 4.01 13.39
CA ALA A 60 11.41 4.65 14.07
C ALA A 60 10.15 4.72 13.20
N LEU A 61 10.30 4.89 11.89
CA LEU A 61 9.18 4.82 10.93
C LEU A 61 8.62 3.39 10.85
N HIS A 62 9.49 2.37 10.85
CA HIS A 62 9.05 0.98 10.86
C HIS A 62 8.36 0.61 12.17
N PHE A 63 8.84 1.08 13.33
CA PHE A 63 8.12 0.97 14.60
C PHE A 63 6.70 1.53 14.51
N ALA A 64 6.54 2.74 13.93
CA ALA A 64 5.23 3.37 13.78
C ALA A 64 4.28 2.49 12.94
N HIS A 65 4.77 1.97 11.80
CA HIS A 65 3.98 1.08 10.95
C HIS A 65 3.59 -0.21 11.67
N SER A 66 4.56 -0.89 12.32
CA SER A 66 4.28 -2.14 13.03
C SER A 66 3.26 -1.89 14.13
N LYS A 67 3.50 -0.89 14.98
CA LYS A 67 2.72 -0.73 16.20
C LYS A 67 1.25 -0.43 15.92
N LEU A 68 0.96 0.29 14.83
CA LEU A 68 -0.42 0.53 14.43
C LEU A 68 -1.16 -0.76 14.05
N HIS A 69 -0.50 -1.73 13.40
CA HIS A 69 -1.13 -3.02 13.08
C HIS A 69 -1.74 -3.68 14.32
N ASP A 70 -0.97 -3.79 15.40
CA ASP A 70 -1.45 -4.35 16.66
C ASP A 70 -2.53 -3.49 17.32
N VAL A 71 -2.37 -2.16 17.30
CA VAL A 71 -3.39 -1.27 17.86
C VAL A 71 -4.73 -1.48 17.15
N LEU A 72 -4.74 -1.52 15.82
CA LEU A 72 -5.97 -1.70 15.04
C LEU A 72 -6.55 -3.11 15.18
N LEU A 73 -5.71 -4.14 15.27
CA LEU A 73 -6.18 -5.52 15.44
C LEU A 73 -6.80 -5.75 16.82
N LEU A 74 -6.23 -5.15 17.87
CA LEU A 74 -6.55 -5.47 19.27
C LEU A 74 -7.56 -4.52 19.92
N THR A 75 -7.80 -3.35 19.33
CA THR A 75 -8.69 -2.33 19.92
C THR A 75 -9.99 -2.24 19.14
N PRO A 76 -11.15 -2.08 19.81
CA PRO A 76 -12.41 -1.95 19.12
C PRO A 76 -12.49 -0.60 18.41
N PHE A 77 -13.10 -0.57 17.22
CA PHE A 77 -13.16 0.64 16.38
C PHE A 77 -13.74 1.85 17.12
N LYS A 78 -14.72 1.68 18.02
CA LYS A 78 -15.29 2.77 18.83
C LYS A 78 -14.26 3.58 19.64
N ASP A 79 -13.08 3.02 19.90
CA ASP A 79 -11.99 3.67 20.65
C ASP A 79 -11.00 4.42 19.71
N HIS A 80 -11.30 4.52 18.41
CA HIS A 80 -10.40 5.01 17.37
C HIS A 80 -9.71 6.34 17.73
N ALA A 81 -10.45 7.37 18.15
CA ALA A 81 -9.88 8.70 18.40
C ALA A 81 -8.90 8.70 19.60
N LYS A 82 -9.20 7.88 20.61
CA LYS A 82 -8.36 7.72 21.80
C LYS A 82 -7.07 6.98 21.43
N GLU A 83 -7.17 5.85 20.73
CA GLU A 83 -6.00 5.06 20.35
C GLU A 83 -5.17 5.77 19.28
N ASP A 84 -5.78 6.55 18.38
CA ASP A 84 -5.08 7.41 17.43
C ASP A 84 -4.17 8.40 18.17
N SER A 85 -4.73 9.15 19.12
CA SER A 85 -3.97 10.13 19.90
C SER A 85 -2.87 9.48 20.75
N LYS A 86 -3.20 8.38 21.45
CA LYS A 86 -2.28 7.67 22.33
C LYS A 86 -1.12 7.03 21.58
N LEU A 87 -1.37 6.43 20.41
CA LEU A 87 -0.30 5.86 19.60
C LEU A 87 0.57 6.96 18.98
N TYR A 88 -0.04 8.04 18.49
CA TYR A 88 0.71 9.14 17.88
C TYR A 88 1.72 9.75 18.86
N GLU A 89 1.34 9.94 20.13
CA GLU A 89 2.26 10.38 21.18
C GLU A 89 3.43 9.39 21.42
N GLN A 90 3.15 8.09 21.36
CA GLN A 90 4.20 7.06 21.50
C GLN A 90 5.16 7.09 20.31
N ILE A 91 4.62 7.23 19.10
CA ILE A 91 5.41 7.36 17.87
C ILE A 91 6.32 8.58 17.95
N LEU A 92 5.80 9.76 18.33
CA LEU A 92 6.64 10.95 18.47
C LEU A 92 7.73 10.79 19.53
N LYS A 93 7.42 10.14 20.66
CA LYS A 93 8.43 9.81 21.68
C LYS A 93 9.52 8.89 21.13
N PHE A 94 9.14 7.88 20.36
CA PHE A 94 10.07 6.93 19.75
C PHE A 94 10.91 7.58 18.65
N TYR A 95 10.28 8.37 17.77
CA TYR A 95 10.95 9.15 16.73
C TYR A 95 11.97 10.15 17.29
N ASN A 96 11.65 10.84 18.38
CA ASN A 96 12.58 11.78 19.03
C ASN A 96 13.79 11.08 19.67
N LYS A 97 13.72 9.77 19.91
CA LYS A 97 14.81 8.96 20.44
C LYS A 97 14.85 7.61 19.73
N PRO A 98 15.20 7.59 18.44
CA PRO A 98 15.07 6.41 17.62
C PRO A 98 16.06 5.33 18.10
N PRO A 99 15.75 4.04 17.87
CA PRO A 99 16.58 2.95 18.34
C PRO A 99 17.96 3.03 17.68
N LYS A 100 18.97 2.38 18.28
CA LYS A 100 20.33 2.39 17.70
C LYS A 100 20.47 1.42 16.53
N VAL A 101 19.69 0.34 16.59
CA VAL A 101 19.60 -0.73 15.60
C VAL A 101 18.13 -1.00 15.36
N GLU A 102 17.76 -1.34 14.15
CA GLU A 102 16.39 -1.71 13.83
C GLU A 102 16.10 -3.16 14.27
N PRO A 103 15.10 -3.39 15.14
CA PRO A 103 14.54 -4.71 15.39
C PRO A 103 13.55 -5.10 14.27
N SER A 104 13.35 -6.39 14.05
CA SER A 104 12.31 -6.85 13.11
C SER A 104 10.92 -6.35 13.52
N MET A 105 10.06 -6.07 12.54
CA MET A 105 8.72 -5.53 12.81
C MET A 105 7.85 -6.47 13.64
N GLU A 106 8.07 -7.78 13.55
CA GLU A 106 7.40 -8.78 14.40
C GLU A 106 7.54 -8.45 15.91
N LEU A 107 8.68 -7.89 16.33
CA LEU A 107 8.91 -7.54 17.74
C LEU A 107 8.05 -6.37 18.20
N TYR A 108 7.62 -5.51 17.28
CA TYR A 108 6.76 -4.37 17.58
C TYR A 108 5.26 -4.71 17.46
N ALA A 109 4.92 -5.73 16.68
CA ALA A 109 3.55 -6.15 16.40
C ALA A 109 3.34 -7.68 16.46
N PRO A 110 3.64 -8.32 17.62
CA PRO A 110 3.66 -9.77 17.73
C PRO A 110 2.27 -10.41 17.55
N TYR A 111 1.18 -9.71 17.92
CA TYR A 111 -0.16 -10.28 17.79
C TYR A 111 -0.60 -10.33 16.33
N THR A 112 -0.30 -9.28 15.57
CA THR A 112 -0.57 -9.25 14.14
C THR A 112 0.28 -10.25 13.39
N ALA A 113 1.58 -10.36 13.72
CA ALA A 113 2.44 -11.40 13.12
C ALA A 113 1.89 -12.81 13.37
N GLN A 114 1.37 -13.08 14.58
CA GLN A 114 0.71 -14.35 14.88
C GLN A 114 -0.57 -14.55 14.08
N ALA A 115 -1.39 -13.50 13.98
CA ALA A 115 -2.69 -13.53 13.32
C ALA A 115 -2.57 -13.59 11.80
N THR A 116 -1.55 -13.03 11.17
CA THR A 116 -1.43 -12.93 9.71
C THR A 116 0.03 -13.04 9.28
N TRP A 117 0.63 -14.21 9.48
CA TRP A 117 2.07 -14.41 9.26
C TRP A 117 2.53 -14.06 7.85
N ARG A 118 1.78 -14.47 6.82
CA ARG A 118 2.14 -14.21 5.41
C ARG A 118 2.26 -12.71 5.12
N LEU A 119 1.40 -11.89 5.75
CA LEU A 119 1.48 -10.43 5.65
C LEU A 119 2.79 -9.91 6.22
N PHE A 120 3.15 -10.31 7.44
CA PHE A 120 4.38 -9.87 8.10
C PHE A 120 5.62 -10.29 7.32
N GLN A 121 5.65 -11.53 6.84
CA GLN A 121 6.77 -12.00 6.01
C GLN A 121 6.89 -11.20 4.71
N THR A 122 5.76 -10.84 4.08
CA THR A 122 5.75 -9.97 2.89
C THR A 122 6.32 -8.59 3.21
N ILE A 123 5.81 -7.95 4.27
CA ILE A 123 6.25 -6.61 4.70
C ILE A 123 7.75 -6.61 5.01
N ASP A 124 8.21 -7.53 5.88
CA ASP A 124 9.61 -7.60 6.29
C ASP A 124 10.56 -7.90 5.11
N SER A 125 10.12 -8.73 4.16
CA SER A 125 10.93 -9.02 2.97
C SER A 125 11.16 -7.79 2.08
N VAL A 126 10.22 -6.84 2.06
CA VAL A 126 10.35 -5.59 1.30
C VAL A 126 11.09 -4.52 2.11
N HIS A 127 10.94 -4.47 3.44
CA HIS A 127 11.82 -3.62 4.27
C HIS A 127 13.29 -4.03 4.13
N LEU A 128 13.59 -5.32 4.04
CA LEU A 128 14.94 -5.76 3.68
C LEU A 128 15.38 -5.26 2.30
N LEU A 129 14.47 -5.16 1.33
CA LEU A 129 14.78 -4.58 0.02
C LEU A 129 15.03 -3.07 0.09
N HIS A 130 14.32 -2.34 0.96
CA HIS A 130 14.65 -0.96 1.31
C HIS A 130 16.07 -0.87 1.88
N GLU A 131 16.40 -1.65 2.92
CA GLU A 131 17.73 -1.66 3.53
C GLU A 131 18.84 -1.96 2.51
N MET A 132 18.65 -2.98 1.65
CA MET A 132 19.63 -3.30 0.60
C MET A 132 19.81 -2.16 -0.40
N THR A 133 18.71 -1.47 -0.76
CA THR A 133 18.76 -0.31 -1.66
C THR A 133 19.55 0.82 -1.04
N GLU A 134 19.26 1.13 0.23
CA GLU A 134 19.90 2.21 0.98
C GLU A 134 21.39 1.92 1.17
N ASP A 135 21.75 0.68 1.54
CA ASP A 135 23.13 0.24 1.66
C ASP A 135 23.88 0.38 0.33
N ILE A 136 23.31 -0.14 -0.78
CA ILE A 136 23.94 -0.05 -2.10
C ILE A 136 24.15 1.41 -2.51
N MET A 137 23.15 2.28 -2.32
CA MET A 137 23.25 3.68 -2.71
C MET A 137 24.24 4.46 -1.82
N SER A 138 24.36 4.08 -0.55
CA SER A 138 25.26 4.72 0.41
C SER A 138 26.72 4.28 0.31
N ASP A 139 26.99 3.06 -0.17
CA ASP A 139 28.34 2.49 -0.19
C ASP A 139 29.28 3.24 -1.15
N ALA A 140 30.19 4.05 -0.62
CA ALA A 140 31.14 4.83 -1.42
C ALA A 140 32.08 3.95 -2.26
N ASP A 141 32.31 2.70 -1.85
CA ASP A 141 33.22 1.78 -2.53
C ASP A 141 32.58 1.16 -3.79
N ILE A 142 31.25 1.25 -3.95
CA ILE A 142 30.58 0.92 -5.21
C ILE A 142 30.69 2.15 -6.12
N PRO A 143 31.39 2.07 -7.27
CA PRO A 143 31.44 3.18 -8.21
C PRO A 143 30.05 3.58 -8.70
N TRP A 144 29.81 4.87 -8.92
CA TRP A 144 28.49 5.40 -9.32
C TRP A 144 27.86 4.64 -10.49
N HIS A 145 28.66 4.37 -11.53
CA HIS A 145 28.21 3.67 -12.73
C HIS A 145 27.86 2.19 -12.52
N GLU A 146 28.21 1.59 -11.37
CA GLU A 146 27.89 0.20 -11.01
C GLU A 146 26.66 0.08 -10.11
N LYS A 147 26.17 1.18 -9.53
CA LYS A 147 25.02 1.18 -8.59
C LYS A 147 23.77 0.54 -9.19
N GLU A 148 23.45 0.83 -10.46
CA GLU A 148 22.30 0.25 -11.16
C GLU A 148 22.38 -1.29 -11.19
N ALA A 149 23.55 -1.84 -11.54
CA ALA A 149 23.74 -3.28 -11.61
C ALA A 149 23.57 -3.92 -10.22
N LYS A 150 24.06 -3.28 -9.16
CA LYS A 150 23.90 -3.76 -7.78
C LYS A 150 22.46 -3.70 -7.28
N LEU A 151 21.72 -2.63 -7.59
CA LEU A 151 20.29 -2.55 -7.28
C LEU A 151 19.51 -3.67 -7.98
N LYS A 152 19.83 -3.95 -9.26
CA LYS A 152 19.24 -5.07 -9.99
C LYS A 152 19.57 -6.43 -9.37
N GLU A 153 20.80 -6.64 -8.92
CA GLU A 153 21.19 -7.85 -8.17
C GLU A 153 20.35 -8.01 -6.88
N ALA A 154 20.13 -6.93 -6.13
CA ALA A 154 19.32 -6.94 -4.90
C ALA A 154 17.84 -7.26 -5.19
N TYR A 155 17.26 -6.65 -6.21
CA TYR A 155 15.89 -6.96 -6.65
C TYR A 155 15.75 -8.43 -7.07
N GLU A 156 16.69 -8.95 -7.85
CA GLU A 156 16.67 -10.36 -8.27
C GLU A 156 16.84 -11.33 -7.09
N TYR A 157 17.66 -10.96 -6.09
CA TYR A 157 17.75 -11.73 -4.84
C TYR A 157 16.40 -11.75 -4.12
N TYR A 158 15.77 -10.59 -3.91
CA TYR A 158 14.46 -10.49 -3.28
C TYR A 158 13.42 -11.34 -4.03
N ARG A 159 13.31 -11.17 -5.35
CA ARG A 159 12.35 -11.88 -6.20
C ARG A 159 12.51 -13.40 -6.13
N LYS A 160 13.75 -13.90 -6.13
CA LYS A 160 14.03 -15.35 -6.10
C LYS A 160 13.85 -15.95 -4.71
N THR A 161 14.27 -15.23 -3.67
CA THR A 161 14.25 -15.71 -2.28
C THR A 161 12.83 -15.78 -1.74
N TYR A 162 12.00 -14.78 -2.07
CA TYR A 162 10.66 -14.61 -1.54
C TYR A 162 9.56 -14.91 -2.56
N LYS A 163 9.82 -15.78 -3.54
CA LYS A 163 8.96 -16.04 -4.71
C LYS A 163 7.47 -16.29 -4.40
N ASP A 164 7.14 -16.79 -3.21
CA ASP A 164 5.77 -17.13 -2.80
C ASP A 164 4.99 -15.94 -2.20
N ILE A 165 5.70 -14.86 -1.85
CA ILE A 165 5.16 -13.66 -1.18
C ILE A 165 5.65 -12.35 -1.81
N VAL A 166 6.43 -12.42 -2.90
CA VAL A 166 7.01 -11.27 -3.58
C VAL A 166 5.91 -10.35 -4.14
N LEU A 167 5.97 -9.06 -3.78
CA LEU A 167 5.12 -8.02 -4.36
C LEU A 167 5.44 -7.79 -5.85
N SER A 168 4.43 -7.38 -6.59
CA SER A 168 4.54 -7.09 -8.02
C SER A 168 5.45 -5.88 -8.27
N PRO A 169 6.28 -5.91 -9.33
CA PRO A 169 7.00 -4.74 -9.81
C PRO A 169 6.17 -3.89 -10.78
N ALA A 170 4.91 -4.27 -11.08
CA ALA A 170 4.02 -3.41 -11.85
C ALA A 170 3.67 -2.13 -11.05
N PRO A 171 3.42 -1.00 -11.74
CA PRO A 171 3.00 0.24 -11.09
C PRO A 171 1.79 0.01 -10.17
N LEU A 172 1.72 0.75 -9.07
CA LEU A 172 0.64 0.67 -8.09
C LEU A 172 -0.76 0.79 -8.73
N ASP A 173 -0.86 1.56 -9.82
CA ASP A 173 -2.05 1.70 -10.65
C ASP A 173 -2.66 0.35 -11.05
N VAL A 174 -1.82 -0.63 -11.38
CA VAL A 174 -2.25 -1.96 -11.83
C VAL A 174 -2.65 -2.83 -10.64
N THR A 175 -1.82 -2.87 -9.59
CA THR A 175 -2.02 -3.74 -8.43
C THR A 175 -3.22 -3.30 -7.58
N MET A 176 -3.50 -1.99 -7.49
CA MET A 176 -4.69 -1.47 -6.81
C MET A 176 -5.98 -1.89 -7.50
N ARG A 177 -5.98 -1.95 -8.84
CA ARG A 177 -7.11 -2.44 -9.63
C ARG A 177 -7.32 -3.94 -9.44
N ARG A 178 -6.24 -4.72 -9.36
CA ARG A 178 -6.30 -6.15 -8.98
C ARG A 178 -6.86 -6.33 -7.57
N ALA A 179 -6.44 -5.48 -6.63
CA ALA A 179 -6.86 -5.57 -5.23
C ALA A 179 -8.33 -5.17 -5.03
N ALA A 180 -8.86 -4.24 -5.84
CA ALA A 180 -10.25 -3.76 -5.86
C ALA A 180 -10.80 -3.34 -4.49
N VAL A 181 -9.95 -2.72 -3.66
CA VAL A 181 -10.28 -2.40 -2.27
C VAL A 181 -11.31 -1.28 -2.14
N MET A 182 -11.49 -0.43 -3.15
CA MET A 182 -12.44 0.70 -3.11
C MET A 182 -13.90 0.27 -2.96
N MET A 183 -14.23 -0.97 -3.34
CA MET A 183 -15.56 -1.56 -3.18
C MET A 183 -15.75 -2.32 -1.86
N LYS A 184 -14.80 -2.21 -0.95
CA LYS A 184 -14.85 -2.92 0.33
C LYS A 184 -15.40 -2.02 1.43
N PRO A 185 -16.09 -2.60 2.44
CA PRO A 185 -16.70 -1.82 3.52
C PRO A 185 -15.67 -1.13 4.43
N TYR A 186 -14.40 -1.50 4.32
CA TYR A 186 -13.33 -0.93 5.13
C TYR A 186 -12.62 0.26 4.48
N PHE A 187 -12.81 0.49 3.18
CA PHE A 187 -11.99 1.45 2.44
C PHE A 187 -12.12 2.86 3.03
N SER A 188 -10.96 3.49 3.30
CA SER A 188 -10.76 4.83 3.89
C SER A 188 -10.97 4.96 5.41
N LEU A 189 -11.26 3.87 6.14
CA LEU A 189 -11.54 3.97 7.57
C LEU A 189 -10.37 4.54 8.36
N THR A 190 -9.15 4.03 8.20
CA THR A 190 -7.99 4.50 8.95
C THR A 190 -7.68 5.96 8.63
N ARG A 191 -7.77 6.34 7.35
CA ARG A 191 -7.53 7.72 6.92
C ARG A 191 -8.50 8.71 7.58
N ASN A 192 -9.77 8.35 7.71
CA ASN A 192 -10.80 9.24 8.26
C ASN A 192 -10.77 9.26 9.79
N TYR A 193 -10.55 8.11 10.42
CA TYR A 193 -10.79 7.91 11.86
C TYR A 193 -9.52 7.82 12.71
N TYR A 194 -8.35 7.64 12.09
CA TYR A 194 -7.02 7.68 12.70
C TYR A 194 -6.09 8.69 11.99
N PRO A 195 -6.52 9.96 11.79
CA PRO A 195 -5.82 10.91 10.93
C PRO A 195 -4.43 11.27 11.44
N LYS A 196 -4.16 11.23 12.76
CA LYS A 196 -2.83 11.58 13.29
C LYS A 196 -1.80 10.54 12.88
N ASN A 197 -2.09 9.26 13.14
CA ASN A 197 -1.19 8.19 12.72
C ASN A 197 -1.13 8.07 11.21
N ASN A 198 -2.26 8.19 10.49
CA ASN A 198 -2.27 8.16 9.03
C ASN A 198 -1.36 9.24 8.42
N ASN A 199 -1.43 10.48 8.93
CA ASN A 199 -0.57 11.57 8.46
C ASN A 199 0.91 11.32 8.75
N PHE A 200 1.23 10.72 9.91
CA PHE A 200 2.61 10.32 10.18
C PHE A 200 3.13 9.31 9.14
N PHE A 201 2.30 8.38 8.66
CA PHE A 201 2.73 7.46 7.59
C PHE A 201 2.92 8.17 6.26
N TYR A 202 2.10 9.16 5.92
CA TYR A 202 2.36 9.96 4.73
C TYR A 202 3.68 10.74 4.82
N ALA A 203 4.09 11.17 6.02
CA ALA A 203 5.45 11.66 6.23
C ALA A 203 6.49 10.55 6.02
N ALA A 204 6.29 9.35 6.58
CA ALA A 204 7.18 8.22 6.36
C ALA A 204 7.31 7.82 4.87
N HIS A 205 6.20 7.83 4.14
CA HIS A 205 6.14 7.53 2.70
C HIS A 205 6.74 8.66 1.85
N TRP A 206 6.90 9.86 2.38
CA TRP A 206 7.74 10.89 1.78
C TRP A 206 9.22 10.65 2.07
N TRP A 207 9.56 10.19 3.27
CA TRP A 207 10.95 10.02 3.72
C TRP A 207 11.73 9.02 2.84
N HIS A 208 11.17 7.84 2.55
CA HIS A 208 11.88 6.86 1.73
C HIS A 208 12.24 7.39 0.32
N PRO A 209 11.29 7.94 -0.48
CA PRO A 209 11.65 8.65 -1.71
C PRO A 209 12.62 9.82 -1.50
N GLY A 210 12.49 10.58 -0.41
CA GLY A 210 13.39 11.68 -0.07
C GLY A 210 14.85 11.24 0.10
N VAL A 211 15.08 10.10 0.77
CA VAL A 211 16.40 9.46 0.88
C VAL A 211 16.96 9.10 -0.49
N TYR A 212 16.18 8.38 -1.31
CA TYR A 212 16.66 7.93 -2.63
C TYR A 212 16.96 9.10 -3.55
N GLU A 213 16.09 10.11 -3.57
CA GLU A 213 16.27 11.25 -4.44
C GLU A 213 17.46 12.12 -3.99
N SER A 214 17.68 12.30 -2.68
CA SER A 214 18.87 12.96 -2.15
C SER A 214 20.15 12.24 -2.56
N MET A 215 20.19 10.92 -2.48
CA MET A 215 21.33 10.13 -2.96
C MET A 215 21.52 10.24 -4.48
N MET A 216 20.42 10.28 -5.24
CA MET A 216 20.46 10.47 -6.70
C MET A 216 20.91 11.87 -7.15
N ILE A 217 20.81 12.88 -6.27
CA ILE A 217 21.25 14.25 -6.53
C ILE A 217 22.69 14.46 -6.05
N GLY A 218 23.02 13.94 -4.87
CA GLY A 218 24.30 14.15 -4.20
C GLY A 218 25.46 13.27 -4.68
N GLY A 219 25.22 12.29 -5.55
CA GLY A 219 26.29 11.45 -6.08
C GLY A 219 26.79 10.45 -5.05
N ASN A 220 28.09 10.18 -5.00
CA ASN A 220 28.70 9.15 -4.15
C ASN A 220 29.70 9.72 -3.13
N ASP A 221 29.88 11.04 -3.09
CA ASP A 221 30.89 11.74 -2.29
C ASP A 221 30.28 12.56 -1.12
N ALA A 222 31.02 13.55 -0.62
CA ALA A 222 30.58 14.41 0.48
C ALA A 222 29.31 15.23 0.16
N GLU A 223 29.00 15.48 -1.13
CA GLU A 223 27.76 16.14 -1.53
C GLU A 223 26.53 15.25 -1.20
N GLN A 224 26.67 13.91 -1.24
CA GLN A 224 25.64 12.97 -0.78
C GLN A 224 25.37 13.15 0.72
N ASP A 225 26.42 13.23 1.54
CA ASP A 225 26.30 13.36 3.00
C ASP A 225 25.62 14.68 3.40
N GLN A 226 25.92 15.76 2.66
CA GLN A 226 25.29 17.06 2.85
C GLN A 226 23.81 17.04 2.44
N MET A 227 23.49 16.47 1.28
CA MET A 227 22.10 16.30 0.82
C MET A 227 21.27 15.50 1.82
N MET A 228 21.82 14.39 2.34
CA MET A 228 21.15 13.55 3.34
C MET A 228 20.89 14.32 4.63
N THR A 229 21.89 15.05 5.14
CA THR A 229 21.75 15.86 6.35
C THR A 229 20.68 16.95 6.21
N GLN A 230 20.65 17.66 5.08
CA GLN A 230 19.65 18.71 4.84
C GLN A 230 18.25 18.12 4.63
N MET A 231 18.13 16.98 3.95
CA MET A 231 16.85 16.29 3.76
C MET A 231 16.25 15.87 5.11
N GLU A 232 17.07 15.34 6.03
CA GLU A 232 16.62 15.00 7.38
C GLU A 232 16.16 16.22 8.19
N GLU A 233 16.80 17.38 7.99
CA GLU A 233 16.35 18.62 8.63
C GLU A 233 15.01 19.07 8.05
N VAL A 234 14.79 19.00 6.73
CA VAL A 234 13.49 19.26 6.10
C VAL A 234 12.44 18.27 6.62
N PHE A 235 12.78 16.99 6.73
CA PHE A 235 11.88 15.97 7.26
C PHE A 235 11.40 16.33 8.66
N LYS A 236 12.34 16.67 9.54
CA LYS A 236 12.07 17.00 10.94
C LYS A 236 11.34 18.35 11.11
N SER A 237 11.78 19.38 10.40
CA SER A 237 11.32 20.76 10.63
C SER A 237 10.06 21.11 9.84
N GLU A 238 9.83 20.47 8.69
CA GLU A 238 8.69 20.78 7.83
C GLU A 238 7.74 19.61 7.58
N VAL A 239 8.26 18.41 7.26
CA VAL A 239 7.43 17.27 6.85
C VAL A 239 6.68 16.68 8.05
N ILE A 240 7.34 16.39 9.16
CA ILE A 240 6.69 15.83 10.36
C ILE A 240 5.61 16.79 10.92
N PRO A 241 5.84 18.11 11.06
CA PRO A 241 4.82 19.04 11.54
C PRO A 241 3.66 19.25 10.56
N SER A 242 3.92 19.08 9.26
CA SER A 242 2.92 19.27 8.20
C SER A 242 3.02 18.17 7.14
N PRO A 243 2.61 16.92 7.45
CA PRO A 243 2.78 15.80 6.53
C PRO A 243 2.02 15.98 5.21
N PRO A 244 2.42 15.28 4.14
CA PRO A 244 1.63 15.24 2.92
C PRO A 244 0.21 14.76 3.22
N GLN A 245 -0.77 15.25 2.47
CA GLN A 245 -2.17 14.80 2.61
C GLN A 245 -2.50 13.58 1.72
N ARG A 246 -1.49 12.96 1.13
CA ARG A 246 -1.59 11.72 0.34
C ARG A 246 -0.30 10.92 0.47
N MET A 247 -0.36 9.63 0.14
CA MET A 247 0.86 8.87 -0.12
C MET A 247 1.46 9.39 -1.43
N LEU A 248 2.68 9.91 -1.38
CA LEU A 248 3.42 10.27 -2.58
C LEU A 248 3.99 9.00 -3.20
N LEU A 249 3.79 8.84 -4.51
CA LEU A 249 4.38 7.73 -5.22
C LEU A 249 5.88 7.98 -5.45
N SER A 250 6.65 6.91 -5.58
CA SER A 250 8.09 7.01 -5.84
C SER A 250 8.36 7.82 -7.11
N ARG A 251 7.52 7.71 -8.15
CA ARG A 251 7.62 8.53 -9.38
C ARG A 251 7.37 10.03 -9.18
N GLU A 252 6.76 10.42 -8.06
CA GLU A 252 6.51 11.81 -7.66
C GLU A 252 7.63 12.35 -6.77
N GLY A 253 8.04 11.59 -5.75
CA GLY A 253 9.01 12.03 -4.73
C GLY A 253 10.46 11.62 -4.99
N SER A 254 10.70 10.64 -5.86
CA SER A 254 12.03 10.16 -6.25
C SER A 254 12.12 9.83 -7.75
N PRO A 255 11.83 10.80 -8.63
CA PRO A 255 11.73 10.57 -10.07
C PRO A 255 13.03 10.04 -10.70
N ARG A 256 14.22 10.43 -10.20
CA ARG A 256 15.50 9.94 -10.72
C ARG A 256 15.72 8.50 -10.31
N TYR A 257 15.48 8.18 -9.04
CA TYR A 257 15.58 6.79 -8.55
C TYR A 257 14.58 5.87 -9.24
N SER A 258 13.34 6.32 -9.42
CA SER A 258 12.30 5.54 -10.11
C SER A 258 12.68 5.20 -11.55
N ARG A 259 13.47 6.04 -12.23
CA ARG A 259 13.99 5.73 -13.58
C ARG A 259 15.19 4.77 -13.55
N LEU A 260 16.00 4.84 -12.49
CA LEU A 260 17.14 3.95 -12.24
C LEU A 260 16.70 2.52 -11.94
N SER A 261 15.80 2.36 -10.98
CA SER A 261 15.35 1.06 -10.46
C SER A 261 13.82 1.03 -10.34
N PRO A 262 13.08 1.06 -11.46
CA PRO A 262 11.62 1.12 -11.45
C PRO A 262 10.98 -0.11 -10.80
N GLU A 263 11.60 -1.29 -10.88
CA GLU A 263 11.10 -2.51 -10.26
C GLU A 263 10.97 -2.36 -8.74
N THR A 264 12.02 -1.83 -8.10
CA THR A 264 12.03 -1.62 -6.64
C THR A 264 11.16 -0.45 -6.23
N ALA A 265 11.20 0.66 -6.98
CA ALA A 265 10.33 1.81 -6.74
C ALA A 265 8.84 1.43 -6.75
N ASN A 266 8.40 0.63 -7.72
CA ASN A 266 7.03 0.14 -7.78
C ASN A 266 6.72 -0.84 -6.62
N VAL A 267 7.66 -1.73 -6.27
CA VAL A 267 7.50 -2.63 -5.10
C VAL A 267 7.33 -1.83 -3.80
N PHE A 268 8.06 -0.73 -3.63
CA PHE A 268 7.93 0.15 -2.46
C PHE A 268 6.58 0.86 -2.41
N ASP A 269 6.11 1.41 -3.54
CA ASP A 269 4.76 1.99 -3.61
C ASP A 269 3.68 0.95 -3.29
N ASN A 270 3.85 -0.30 -3.76
CA ASN A 270 2.98 -1.43 -3.44
C ASN A 270 3.00 -1.78 -1.94
N LEU A 271 4.17 -1.79 -1.30
CA LEU A 271 4.31 -2.02 0.14
C LEU A 271 3.62 -0.92 0.95
N HIS A 272 3.91 0.36 0.64
CA HIS A 272 3.35 1.50 1.37
C HIS A 272 1.82 1.50 1.30
N MET A 273 1.25 1.13 0.15
CA MET A 273 -0.19 0.96 0.00
C MET A 273 -0.72 -0.27 0.76
N LEU A 274 0.01 -1.38 0.77
CA LEU A 274 -0.36 -2.58 1.53
C LEU A 274 -0.48 -2.28 3.04
N HIS A 275 0.36 -1.42 3.60
CA HIS A 275 0.19 -0.93 4.97
C HIS A 275 -1.17 -0.24 5.15
N GLY A 276 -1.49 0.73 4.29
CA GLY A 276 -2.77 1.46 4.36
C GLY A 276 -3.99 0.55 4.23
N ILE A 277 -3.97 -0.40 3.28
CA ILE A 277 -5.05 -1.39 3.10
C ILE A 277 -5.19 -2.27 4.34
N THR A 278 -4.07 -2.71 4.91
CA THR A 278 -4.07 -3.53 6.12
C THR A 278 -4.70 -2.79 7.30
N TYR A 279 -4.34 -1.52 7.48
CA TYR A 279 -4.90 -0.70 8.53
C TYR A 279 -6.42 -0.59 8.39
N ASP A 280 -6.93 -0.31 7.19
CA ASP A 280 -8.36 -0.24 6.95
C ASP A 280 -9.05 -1.59 7.31
N ILE A 281 -8.49 -2.73 6.88
CA ILE A 281 -9.04 -4.06 7.19
C ILE A 281 -9.06 -4.34 8.70
N PHE A 282 -7.99 -3.97 9.43
CA PHE A 282 -7.96 -4.17 10.87
C PHE A 282 -8.87 -3.20 11.62
N ALA A 283 -9.01 -1.96 11.16
CA ALA A 283 -9.94 -0.99 11.73
C ALA A 283 -11.41 -1.40 11.57
N TYR A 284 -11.75 -2.17 10.53
CA TYR A 284 -13.12 -2.61 10.28
C TYR A 284 -13.61 -3.60 11.36
N ASP A 285 -14.67 -3.25 12.07
CA ASP A 285 -15.22 -4.04 13.18
C ASP A 285 -16.25 -5.09 12.73
N GLY A 286 -16.71 -5.02 11.48
CA GLY A 286 -17.70 -5.94 10.93
C GLY A 286 -17.19 -7.36 10.63
N TRP A 287 -15.89 -7.64 10.83
CA TRP A 287 -15.27 -8.93 10.52
C TRP A 287 -14.52 -9.53 11.71
N THR A 288 -14.62 -10.87 11.81
CA THR A 288 -13.76 -11.70 12.66
C THR A 288 -12.29 -11.64 12.22
N ILE A 289 -11.37 -12.06 13.09
CA ILE A 289 -9.93 -12.14 12.75
C ILE A 289 -9.70 -13.06 11.56
N GLU A 290 -10.43 -14.17 11.47
CA GLU A 290 -10.35 -15.12 10.36
C GLU A 290 -10.81 -14.50 9.04
N GLN A 291 -11.87 -13.69 9.07
CA GLN A 291 -12.33 -12.93 7.91
C GLN A 291 -11.34 -11.85 7.50
N LYS A 292 -10.78 -11.11 8.46
CA LYS A 292 -9.70 -10.13 8.21
C LYS A 292 -8.48 -10.80 7.57
N ARG A 293 -8.05 -11.95 8.09
CA ARG A 293 -6.97 -12.77 7.52
C ARG A 293 -7.30 -13.21 6.09
N ALA A 294 -8.51 -13.72 5.85
CA ALA A 294 -8.92 -14.16 4.52
C ALA A 294 -8.90 -13.00 3.50
N GLU A 295 -9.35 -11.81 3.90
CA GLU A 295 -9.25 -10.63 3.04
C GLU A 295 -7.81 -10.18 2.81
N LEU A 296 -6.97 -10.15 3.84
CA LEU A 296 -5.56 -9.78 3.71
C LEU A 296 -4.83 -10.71 2.75
N TYR A 297 -5.06 -12.02 2.86
CA TYR A 297 -4.39 -12.97 1.98
C TYR A 297 -4.87 -12.84 0.53
N ARG A 298 -6.15 -12.52 0.31
CA ARG A 298 -6.66 -12.15 -1.02
C ARG A 298 -6.01 -10.88 -1.56
N VAL A 299 -5.83 -9.85 -0.74
CA VAL A 299 -5.14 -8.60 -1.15
C VAL A 299 -3.67 -8.90 -1.47
N LEU A 300 -2.97 -9.67 -0.64
CA LEU A 300 -1.60 -10.11 -0.90
C LEU A 300 -1.50 -10.82 -2.24
N ASP A 301 -2.41 -11.77 -2.51
CA ASP A 301 -2.45 -12.46 -3.80
C ASP A 301 -2.71 -11.51 -4.97
N ALA A 302 -3.53 -10.47 -4.79
CA ALA A 302 -3.80 -9.50 -5.85
C ALA A 302 -2.62 -8.57 -6.13
N MET A 303 -1.85 -8.22 -5.09
CA MET A 303 -0.67 -7.34 -5.18
C MET A 303 0.63 -8.10 -5.41
N SER A 304 0.62 -9.44 -5.32
CA SER A 304 1.79 -10.27 -5.60
C SER A 304 2.20 -10.17 -7.07
N TYR A 305 3.46 -10.48 -7.34
CA TYR A 305 3.97 -10.68 -8.69
C TYR A 305 3.07 -11.60 -9.52
N LYS A 306 2.83 -11.20 -10.77
CA LYS A 306 2.21 -12.00 -11.82
C LYS A 306 3.15 -12.07 -13.04
N PRO A 307 3.24 -13.22 -13.72
CA PRO A 307 4.02 -13.31 -14.96
C PRO A 307 3.59 -12.24 -15.97
N GLY A 308 4.55 -11.45 -16.47
CA GLY A 308 4.31 -10.38 -17.42
C GLY A 308 4.28 -8.98 -16.79
N ASP A 309 4.26 -8.87 -15.46
CA ASP A 309 4.35 -7.58 -14.76
C ASP A 309 5.63 -6.81 -15.11
N GLU A 310 6.71 -7.50 -15.49
CA GLU A 310 7.97 -6.90 -15.95
C GLU A 310 7.79 -6.00 -17.17
N LYS A 311 6.77 -6.26 -17.98
CA LYS A 311 6.44 -5.43 -19.17
C LYS A 311 5.76 -4.12 -18.80
N LEU A 312 5.26 -4.00 -17.57
CA LEU A 312 4.52 -2.84 -17.08
C LEU A 312 5.38 -1.93 -16.21
N VAL A 313 6.52 -2.43 -15.71
CA VAL A 313 7.42 -1.76 -14.77
C VAL A 313 7.70 -0.29 -15.13
N ARG A 314 7.91 -0.01 -16.41
CA ARG A 314 8.27 1.33 -16.92
C ARG A 314 7.09 2.14 -17.46
N LYS A 315 5.85 1.66 -17.32
CA LYS A 315 4.62 2.32 -17.81
C LYS A 315 4.13 3.38 -16.82
N PHE A 316 4.92 4.42 -16.63
CA PHE A 316 4.57 5.57 -15.81
C PHE A 316 5.24 6.85 -16.30
N THR A 317 4.76 8.00 -15.80
CA THR A 317 5.35 9.31 -16.06
C THR A 317 5.90 9.92 -14.77
N THR A 318 6.86 10.83 -14.89
CA THR A 318 7.39 11.61 -13.76
C THR A 318 6.84 13.05 -13.84
N PRO A 319 5.82 13.42 -13.06
CA PRO A 319 5.21 14.75 -13.16
C PRO A 319 6.17 15.89 -12.77
N ARG A 320 7.20 15.58 -11.97
CA ARG A 320 8.26 16.52 -11.57
C ARG A 320 9.63 15.86 -11.75
N PRO A 321 10.17 15.74 -12.97
CA PRO A 321 11.42 15.01 -13.21
C PRO A 321 12.64 15.61 -12.47
N ASN A 322 12.56 16.88 -12.09
CA ASN A 322 13.58 17.61 -11.33
C ASN A 322 13.15 17.85 -9.87
N TYR A 323 12.37 16.95 -9.27
CA TYR A 323 11.99 17.05 -7.85
C TYR A 323 13.26 17.24 -6.99
N ASN A 324 13.15 18.09 -5.98
CA ASN A 324 14.20 18.34 -5.01
C ASN A 324 13.59 18.11 -3.61
N PRO A 325 14.04 17.08 -2.86
CA PRO A 325 13.51 16.79 -1.53
C PRO A 325 13.80 17.89 -0.52
N LEU A 326 14.71 18.82 -0.81
CA LEU A 326 14.96 20.00 0.03
C LEU A 326 13.89 21.10 -0.13
N ASN A 327 12.97 20.96 -1.08
CA ASN A 327 11.87 21.90 -1.29
C ASN A 327 10.52 21.26 -0.98
N TYR A 328 10.05 21.44 0.27
CA TYR A 328 8.79 20.90 0.74
C TYR A 328 7.60 21.83 0.43
N ASP A 329 7.26 21.92 -0.85
CA ASP A 329 6.27 22.88 -1.36
C ASP A 329 4.79 22.46 -1.20
N ARG A 330 3.90 23.37 -1.62
CA ARG A 330 2.44 23.18 -1.57
C ARG A 330 1.96 21.98 -2.38
N TRP A 331 2.61 21.66 -3.49
CA TRP A 331 2.23 20.52 -4.33
C TRP A 331 2.52 19.19 -3.63
N THR A 332 3.62 19.14 -2.90
CA THR A 332 3.99 17.96 -2.09
C THR A 332 3.02 17.78 -0.91
N LYS A 333 2.59 18.90 -0.30
CA LYS A 333 1.72 18.90 0.89
C LYS A 333 0.25 18.53 0.62
N ASN A 334 -0.30 18.86 -0.55
CA ASN A 334 -1.73 18.76 -0.80
C ASN A 334 -2.23 17.30 -1.00
N SER A 335 -3.53 17.12 -1.16
CA SER A 335 -4.14 15.80 -1.44
C SER A 335 -4.24 15.45 -2.92
N ASP A 336 -3.92 16.38 -3.83
CA ASP A 336 -3.98 16.14 -5.28
C ASP A 336 -2.67 15.55 -5.80
N GLY A 337 -2.72 14.53 -6.66
CA GLY A 337 -1.53 13.89 -7.23
C GLY A 337 -1.83 12.49 -7.78
N ALA A 338 -0.79 11.71 -8.04
CA ALA A 338 -0.92 10.42 -8.73
C ALA A 338 -1.87 9.46 -8.01
N MET A 339 -1.78 9.37 -6.67
CA MET A 339 -2.67 8.54 -5.86
C MET A 339 -4.15 8.92 -6.00
N THR A 340 -4.46 10.21 -5.94
CA THR A 340 -5.85 10.69 -6.03
C THR A 340 -6.40 10.52 -7.44
N THR A 341 -5.59 10.81 -8.46
CA THR A 341 -5.95 10.56 -9.87
C THR A 341 -6.27 9.09 -10.10
N MET A 342 -5.39 8.18 -9.66
CA MET A 342 -5.58 6.73 -9.79
C MET A 342 -6.91 6.27 -9.17
N MET A 343 -7.21 6.72 -7.95
CA MET A 343 -8.45 6.33 -7.25
C MET A 343 -9.71 6.87 -7.94
N LEU A 344 -9.68 8.12 -8.42
CA LEU A 344 -10.78 8.71 -9.17
C LEU A 344 -11.00 8.00 -10.51
N GLU A 345 -9.93 7.59 -11.19
CA GLU A 345 -10.01 6.83 -12.42
C GLU A 345 -10.56 5.42 -12.21
N MET A 346 -10.15 4.75 -11.13
CA MET A 346 -10.75 3.48 -10.75
C MET A 346 -12.27 3.63 -10.56
N LEU A 347 -12.73 4.74 -9.99
CA LEU A 347 -14.16 4.99 -9.84
C LEU A 347 -14.82 5.14 -11.22
N ASP A 348 -14.24 5.97 -12.09
CA ASP A 348 -14.72 6.15 -13.47
C ASP A 348 -14.84 4.81 -14.23
N GLU A 349 -13.87 3.90 -14.04
CA GLU A 349 -13.82 2.58 -14.68
C GLU A 349 -14.87 1.60 -14.16
N MET A 350 -15.24 1.73 -12.88
CA MET A 350 -16.25 0.88 -12.25
C MET A 350 -17.68 1.33 -12.53
N MET A 351 -17.89 2.63 -12.79
CA MET A 351 -19.23 3.21 -12.95
C MET A 351 -20.10 2.48 -13.98
N PRO A 352 -19.63 2.12 -15.20
CA PRO A 352 -20.47 1.43 -16.17
C PRO A 352 -21.08 0.12 -15.65
N ILE A 353 -20.29 -0.67 -14.91
CA ILE A 353 -20.77 -1.94 -14.32
C ILE A 353 -21.75 -1.67 -13.18
N MET A 354 -21.45 -0.69 -12.32
CA MET A 354 -22.33 -0.30 -11.22
C MET A 354 -23.68 0.20 -11.73
N MET A 355 -23.69 0.88 -12.88
CA MET A 355 -24.90 1.42 -13.51
C MET A 355 -25.70 0.40 -14.33
N ALA A 356 -25.05 -0.54 -15.02
CA ALA A 356 -25.71 -1.48 -15.92
C ALA A 356 -26.77 -2.37 -15.24
N ASN A 357 -26.66 -2.59 -13.93
CA ASN A 357 -27.64 -3.34 -13.15
C ASN A 357 -28.80 -2.49 -12.60
N HIS A 358 -28.71 -1.16 -12.68
CA HIS A 358 -29.77 -0.27 -12.22
C HIS A 358 -31.03 -0.37 -13.10
N GLY A 359 -30.87 -0.61 -14.41
CA GLY A 359 -31.97 -0.74 -15.36
C GLY A 359 -32.68 -2.10 -15.37
N LYS A 360 -32.21 -3.08 -14.58
CA LYS A 360 -32.83 -4.41 -14.46
C LYS A 360 -33.69 -4.59 -13.21
N MET A 361 -33.86 -3.54 -12.40
CA MET A 361 -34.72 -3.58 -11.23
C MET A 361 -36.20 -3.46 -11.64
N ASN A 362 -37.04 -4.38 -11.17
CA ASN A 362 -38.47 -4.36 -11.41
C ASN A 362 -39.09 -3.07 -10.83
N HIS A 363 -39.90 -2.38 -11.62
CA HIS A 363 -40.65 -1.18 -11.18
C HIS A 363 -41.54 -1.42 -9.95
N GLN A 364 -41.81 -2.67 -9.57
CA GLN A 364 -42.70 -3.04 -8.47
C GLN A 364 -42.06 -2.95 -7.07
N ASP A 365 -40.74 -2.92 -6.96
CA ASP A 365 -40.03 -2.85 -5.66
C ASP A 365 -39.58 -1.42 -5.30
N MET A 366 -39.98 -0.42 -6.11
CA MET A 366 -39.56 0.97 -5.91
C MET A 366 -40.53 1.72 -4.99
N ASN A 367 -39.98 2.44 -4.01
CA ASN A 367 -40.73 3.32 -3.12
C ASN A 367 -41.39 4.45 -3.94
N PRO A 368 -42.73 4.57 -3.97
CA PRO A 368 -43.43 5.59 -4.76
C PRO A 368 -43.17 7.03 -4.30
N ASP A 369 -42.66 7.24 -3.09
CA ASP A 369 -42.38 8.58 -2.54
C ASP A 369 -41.02 9.17 -2.93
N MET A 370 -40.16 8.40 -3.61
CA MET A 370 -38.92 8.92 -4.17
C MET A 370 -39.07 9.13 -5.68
N ASN A 371 -39.05 10.40 -6.09
CA ASN A 371 -39.09 10.85 -7.48
C ASN A 371 -37.78 10.43 -8.20
N HIS A 372 -37.64 9.13 -8.49
CA HIS A 372 -36.46 8.50 -9.07
C HIS A 372 -36.31 8.74 -10.58
N ASP A 373 -37.36 9.25 -11.24
CA ASP A 373 -37.41 9.43 -12.70
C ASP A 373 -36.44 10.50 -13.25
N ASN A 374 -35.72 11.23 -12.39
CA ASN A 374 -34.83 12.31 -12.81
C ASN A 374 -33.46 12.35 -12.12
N MET A 375 -32.96 11.23 -11.56
CA MET A 375 -31.56 11.22 -11.10
C MET A 375 -30.63 11.23 -12.32
N ASN A 376 -30.13 12.41 -12.66
CA ASN A 376 -29.14 12.57 -13.71
C ASN A 376 -27.88 11.79 -13.31
N MET A 377 -27.56 10.72 -14.04
CA MET A 377 -26.43 9.85 -13.71
C MET A 377 -25.08 10.58 -13.69
N ASN A 378 -24.96 11.67 -14.44
CA ASN A 378 -23.78 12.52 -14.34
C ASN A 378 -23.70 13.21 -12.97
N GLN A 379 -24.82 13.65 -12.39
CA GLN A 379 -24.84 14.23 -11.05
C GLN A 379 -24.45 13.21 -9.98
N VAL A 380 -24.99 11.99 -10.05
CA VAL A 380 -24.62 10.89 -9.13
C VAL A 380 -23.12 10.60 -9.22
N HIS A 381 -22.60 10.49 -10.44
CA HIS A 381 -21.17 10.26 -10.64
C HIS A 381 -20.31 11.40 -10.06
N GLN A 382 -20.68 12.66 -10.29
CA GLN A 382 -19.96 13.81 -9.72
C GLN A 382 -20.04 13.83 -8.17
N GLN A 383 -21.19 13.48 -7.59
CA GLN A 383 -21.32 13.36 -6.12
C GLN A 383 -20.40 12.28 -5.56
N LEU A 384 -20.29 11.12 -6.22
CA LEU A 384 -19.37 10.06 -5.82
C LEU A 384 -17.92 10.48 -5.93
N LYS A 385 -17.51 11.14 -7.02
CA LYS A 385 -16.14 11.67 -7.17
C LYS A 385 -15.82 12.69 -6.08
N GLN A 386 -16.77 13.57 -5.77
CA GLN A 386 -16.60 14.54 -4.68
C GLN A 386 -16.42 13.84 -3.33
N GLN A 387 -17.28 12.87 -3.00
CA GLN A 387 -17.13 12.11 -1.75
C GLN A 387 -15.82 11.33 -1.71
N LEU A 388 -15.40 10.72 -2.82
CA LEU A 388 -14.12 10.02 -2.90
C LEU A 388 -12.95 10.98 -2.64
N LYS A 389 -12.96 12.18 -3.22
CA LYS A 389 -11.92 13.19 -2.98
C LYS A 389 -11.83 13.60 -1.50
N LEU A 390 -12.97 13.79 -0.84
CA LEU A 390 -13.01 14.07 0.61
C LEU A 390 -12.42 12.89 1.40
N LYS A 391 -12.87 11.66 1.10
CA LYS A 391 -12.38 10.40 1.71
C LYS A 391 -10.91 10.08 1.46
N LEU A 392 -10.30 10.68 0.45
CA LEU A 392 -8.87 10.56 0.15
C LEU A 392 -8.02 11.58 0.91
N THR A 393 -8.65 12.58 1.54
CA THR A 393 -7.99 13.55 2.41
C THR A 393 -8.04 13.06 3.87
N PRO A 394 -6.94 13.11 4.63
CA PRO A 394 -6.92 12.65 6.02
C PRO A 394 -7.88 13.38 6.96
N GLY A 395 -8.58 12.60 7.78
CA GLY A 395 -9.65 13.06 8.67
C GLY A 395 -10.99 13.19 7.95
N ILE A 396 -12.08 13.30 8.72
CA ILE A 396 -13.40 13.59 8.15
C ILE A 396 -13.46 15.06 7.71
N GLN A 397 -13.72 15.29 6.43
CA GLN A 397 -13.80 16.63 5.85
C GLN A 397 -15.20 17.25 5.96
N GLU A 398 -15.30 18.57 5.82
CA GLU A 398 -16.59 19.25 5.70
C GLU A 398 -17.37 18.74 4.47
N GLY A 399 -18.65 18.39 4.67
CA GLY A 399 -19.51 17.83 3.62
C GLY A 399 -19.27 16.35 3.29
N GLU A 400 -18.34 15.68 3.99
CA GLU A 400 -18.11 14.25 3.86
C GLU A 400 -19.24 13.45 4.53
N ILE A 401 -19.72 12.40 3.86
CA ILE A 401 -20.63 11.42 4.46
C ILE A 401 -19.81 10.55 5.43
N PRO A 402 -20.14 10.48 6.73
CA PRO A 402 -19.40 9.66 7.69
C PRO A 402 -19.34 8.17 7.30
N GLY A 403 -18.29 7.47 7.74
CA GLY A 403 -18.06 6.04 7.50
C GLY A 403 -16.99 5.78 6.44
N SER A 404 -17.10 4.62 5.78
CA SER A 404 -16.28 4.23 4.63
C SER A 404 -16.75 4.90 3.34
N PHE A 405 -16.00 4.73 2.25
CA PHE A 405 -16.51 5.14 0.93
C PHE A 405 -17.73 4.32 0.49
N MET A 406 -17.84 3.06 0.93
CA MET A 406 -19.00 2.22 0.66
C MET A 406 -20.27 2.79 1.31
N ASP A 407 -20.17 3.36 2.50
CA ASP A 407 -21.31 4.00 3.17
C ASP A 407 -21.76 5.26 2.42
N ALA A 408 -20.81 6.05 1.91
CA ALA A 408 -21.10 7.18 1.02
C ALA A 408 -21.79 6.71 -0.29
N MET A 409 -21.29 5.64 -0.91
CA MET A 409 -21.91 5.06 -2.11
C MET A 409 -23.34 4.58 -1.85
N ARG A 410 -23.60 3.87 -0.76
CA ARG A 410 -24.97 3.43 -0.40
C ARG A 410 -25.91 4.59 -0.11
N LYS A 411 -25.41 5.68 0.47
CA LYS A 411 -26.23 6.87 0.72
C LYS A 411 -26.59 7.61 -0.57
N ILE A 412 -25.66 7.70 -1.52
CA ILE A 412 -25.87 8.37 -2.81
C ILE A 412 -26.65 7.47 -3.79
N MET A 413 -26.42 6.16 -3.74
CA MET A 413 -27.03 5.14 -4.60
C MET A 413 -27.64 4.01 -3.75
N PRO A 414 -28.79 4.25 -3.08
CA PRO A 414 -29.38 3.27 -2.16
C PRO A 414 -29.81 1.95 -2.81
N ASN A 415 -30.12 1.98 -4.11
CA ASN A 415 -30.52 0.80 -4.88
C ASN A 415 -29.33 0.11 -5.57
N MET A 416 -28.09 0.52 -5.26
CA MET A 416 -26.90 -0.13 -5.81
C MET A 416 -26.86 -1.59 -5.35
N SER A 417 -26.85 -2.51 -6.31
CA SER A 417 -26.73 -3.92 -5.99
C SER A 417 -25.37 -4.19 -5.34
N PRO A 418 -25.33 -4.96 -4.23
CA PRO A 418 -24.09 -5.45 -3.67
C PRO A 418 -23.45 -6.44 -4.66
N HIS A 419 -22.67 -5.93 -5.62
CA HIS A 419 -21.98 -6.77 -6.59
C HIS A 419 -21.03 -7.72 -5.83
N GLY A 420 -21.35 -9.02 -5.80
CA GLY A 420 -20.68 -10.04 -5.00
C GLY A 420 -19.17 -9.82 -4.91
N GLY A 421 -18.69 -9.46 -3.72
CA GLY A 421 -17.33 -8.96 -3.53
C GLY A 421 -17.12 -8.20 -2.21
N MET A 422 -18.18 -7.79 -1.53
CA MET A 422 -18.09 -7.12 -0.22
C MET A 422 -17.71 -8.04 0.93
N GLU A 423 -17.85 -9.36 0.79
CA GLU A 423 -17.42 -10.31 1.81
C GLU A 423 -15.89 -10.42 1.88
N ALA A 424 -15.39 -10.74 3.07
CA ALA A 424 -13.98 -11.03 3.29
C ALA A 424 -13.48 -12.19 2.40
N GLY A 425 -12.32 -12.01 1.78
CA GLY A 425 -11.68 -12.99 0.91
C GLY A 425 -12.35 -13.16 -0.47
N LYS A 426 -13.40 -12.41 -0.77
CA LYS A 426 -14.08 -12.44 -2.09
C LYS A 426 -13.78 -11.20 -2.92
N ILE A 427 -13.97 -11.27 -4.23
CA ILE A 427 -13.85 -10.13 -5.13
C ILE A 427 -14.85 -10.28 -6.28
N ASN A 428 -15.27 -9.17 -6.89
CA ASN A 428 -16.02 -9.21 -8.14
C ASN A 428 -15.03 -9.23 -9.31
N PRO A 429 -14.85 -10.36 -10.02
CA PRO A 429 -13.88 -10.46 -11.10
C PRO A 429 -14.21 -9.54 -12.28
N GLN A 430 -15.50 -9.33 -12.59
CA GLN A 430 -15.92 -8.42 -13.67
C GLN A 430 -15.52 -6.98 -13.38
N MET A 431 -15.59 -6.56 -12.11
CA MET A 431 -15.18 -5.22 -11.69
C MET A 431 -13.66 -5.04 -11.83
N VAL A 432 -12.89 -6.05 -11.44
CA VAL A 432 -11.42 -6.06 -11.59
C VAL A 432 -11.03 -5.97 -13.06
N GLU A 433 -11.66 -6.78 -13.90
CA GLU A 433 -11.40 -6.81 -15.34
C GLU A 433 -11.69 -5.47 -16.00
N ALA A 434 -12.82 -4.83 -15.67
CA ALA A 434 -13.13 -3.50 -16.21
C ALA A 434 -12.13 -2.42 -15.78
N MET A 435 -11.73 -2.41 -14.50
CA MET A 435 -10.68 -1.48 -14.05
C MET A 435 -9.35 -1.72 -14.77
N LEU A 436 -8.93 -2.98 -14.89
CA LEU A 436 -7.68 -3.31 -15.60
C LEU A 436 -7.75 -2.96 -17.08
N GLN A 437 -8.88 -3.18 -17.74
CA GLN A 437 -9.09 -2.79 -19.13
C GLN A 437 -9.04 -1.27 -19.29
N GLY A 438 -9.72 -0.53 -18.41
CA GLY A 438 -9.68 0.94 -18.43
C GLY A 438 -8.27 1.51 -18.21
N TRP A 439 -7.46 0.88 -17.35
CA TRP A 439 -6.05 1.21 -17.23
C TRP A 439 -5.27 0.88 -18.51
N GLN A 440 -5.48 -0.30 -19.09
CA GLN A 440 -4.81 -0.73 -20.32
C GLN A 440 -5.12 0.21 -21.49
N ASP A 441 -6.36 0.69 -21.61
CA ASP A 441 -6.78 1.61 -22.66
C ASP A 441 -6.12 2.99 -22.51
N LYS A 442 -6.00 3.49 -21.27
CA LYS A 442 -5.38 4.78 -20.97
C LYS A 442 -3.85 4.75 -21.06
N TYR A 443 -3.25 3.68 -20.53
CA TYR A 443 -1.83 3.66 -20.17
C TYR A 443 -1.04 2.49 -20.75
N GLY A 444 -1.71 1.45 -21.26
CA GLY A 444 -1.03 0.27 -21.78
C GLY A 444 -0.12 0.56 -22.97
N ASN A 445 -0.42 1.63 -23.72
CA ASN A 445 0.39 2.13 -24.84
C ASN A 445 1.33 3.27 -24.46
N LEU A 446 1.47 3.62 -23.17
CA LEU A 446 2.50 4.58 -22.76
C LEU A 446 3.87 4.10 -23.23
N PRO A 447 4.73 4.99 -23.76
CA PRO A 447 6.13 4.64 -23.92
C PRO A 447 6.74 4.30 -22.57
N ASP A 448 7.71 3.40 -22.57
CA ASP A 448 8.48 3.13 -21.36
C ASP A 448 9.22 4.42 -20.94
N ILE A 449 9.22 4.71 -19.65
CA ILE A 449 10.01 5.83 -19.14
C ILE A 449 11.50 5.60 -19.42
N GLU A 450 12.14 6.62 -19.99
CA GLU A 450 13.55 6.58 -20.31
C GLU A 450 14.40 6.32 -19.05
N PRO A 451 15.33 5.34 -19.07
CA PRO A 451 16.28 5.14 -17.98
C PRO A 451 17.08 6.41 -17.67
N ILE A 452 17.61 6.51 -16.45
CA ILE A 452 18.57 7.56 -16.10
C ILE A 452 19.99 7.07 -16.39
N SER A 453 20.84 7.94 -16.93
CA SER A 453 22.24 7.59 -17.23
C SER A 453 23.08 7.64 -15.96
N MET A 454 23.79 6.54 -15.66
CA MET A 454 24.76 6.45 -14.56
C MET A 454 26.22 6.68 -15.00
N LYS A 455 26.44 7.12 -16.25
CA LYS A 455 27.80 7.35 -16.78
C LYS A 455 28.52 8.50 -16.10
N ASN A 456 27.78 9.52 -15.70
CA ASN A 456 28.30 10.69 -15.02
C ASN A 456 27.73 10.72 -13.61
N GLU A 457 28.59 10.89 -12.64
CA GLU A 457 28.18 11.15 -11.26
C GLU A 457 27.53 12.54 -11.19
N PRO A 458 26.36 12.69 -10.56
CA PRO A 458 25.71 13.97 -10.39
C PRO A 458 26.47 14.81 -9.36
N SER A 459 26.24 16.13 -9.38
CA SER A 459 26.71 17.05 -8.35
C SER A 459 25.54 17.89 -7.86
N ALA A 460 25.43 18.00 -6.54
CA ALA A 460 24.43 18.80 -5.84
C ALA A 460 24.91 20.23 -5.55
N ARG A 461 26.12 20.62 -5.96
CA ARG A 461 26.73 21.92 -5.64
C ARG A 461 25.80 23.11 -5.86
N GLU A 462 25.08 23.15 -6.98
CA GLU A 462 24.13 24.24 -7.26
C GLU A 462 22.98 24.28 -6.26
N ILE A 463 22.39 23.13 -5.94
CA ILE A 463 21.29 23.00 -4.97
C ILE A 463 21.77 23.37 -3.57
N LEU A 464 22.92 22.84 -3.16
CA LEU A 464 23.50 23.08 -1.84
C LEU A 464 23.94 24.54 -1.66
N SER A 465 24.34 25.23 -2.73
CA SER A 465 24.70 26.67 -2.68
C SER A 465 23.51 27.61 -2.51
N GLN A 466 22.29 27.13 -2.77
CA GLN A 466 21.05 27.92 -2.66
C GLN A 466 20.38 27.76 -1.30
N THR A 467 20.85 26.81 -0.48
CA THR A 467 20.29 26.53 0.84
C THR A 467 21.09 27.35 1.87
N PRO A 468 20.45 28.31 2.57
CA PRO A 468 21.12 29.30 3.42
C PRO A 468 21.83 28.73 4.66
#